data_AF-A0A7K2KT84-F1
#
_entry.id   AF-A0A7K2KT84-F1
#
_cell.length_a   1.000
_cell.length_b   1.000
_cell.length_c   1.000
_cell.angle_alpha   90.00
_cell.angle_beta   90.00
_cell.angle_gamma   90.00
#
_symmetry.space_group_name_H-M   'P 1'
#
loop_
_entity.id
_entity.type
_entity.pdbx_description
1 polymer ?
#
loop_
_entity_poly.entity_id
_entity_poly.type
_entity_poly.pdbx_seq_one_letter_code
_entity_poly.pdbx_strand_id
1 'polypeptide(L)' 'LTPAGTRTFLTDVPAPVSPVVRGLALAHFARVRDSFDDRIDAEDRAALDRLLDPADDLSLHHRTDLFYLAARTVHTARKG' A
#
# COMPACT_ATOMS: atom_id res chain seq x y z
N LEU A 1 -27.60 -7.00 -12.46
CA LEU A 1 -27.43 -7.62 -11.13
C LEU A 1 -28.28 -6.83 -10.15
N THR A 2 -28.96 -7.50 -9.22
CA THR A 2 -29.72 -6.84 -8.14
C THR A 2 -28.84 -6.69 -6.90
N PRO A 3 -28.67 -5.50 -6.31
CA PRO A 3 -27.85 -5.31 -5.10
C PRO A 3 -28.32 -6.20 -3.96
N ALA A 4 -27.37 -6.79 -3.23
CA ALA A 4 -27.65 -7.74 -2.16
C ALA A 4 -27.05 -7.31 -0.80
N GLY A 5 -26.10 -6.39 -0.78
CA GLY A 5 -25.57 -5.84 0.46
C GLY A 5 -24.23 -5.13 0.30
N THR A 6 -23.88 -4.35 1.33
CA THR A 6 -22.60 -3.64 1.44
C THR A 6 -22.04 -3.87 2.84
N ARG A 7 -20.73 -4.13 2.93
CA ARG A 7 -20.03 -4.22 4.22
C ARG A 7 -18.62 -3.66 4.13
N THR A 8 -18.22 -2.90 5.14
CA THR A 8 -16.85 -2.39 5.29
C THR A 8 -16.08 -3.22 6.31
N PHE A 9 -14.82 -3.50 5.99
CA PHE A 9 -13.86 -4.18 6.84
C PHE A 9 -12.67 -3.26 7.10
N LEU A 10 -12.38 -3.01 8.37
CA LEU A 10 -11.21 -2.26 8.79
C LEU A 10 -10.06 -3.24 9.07
N THR A 11 -8.86 -2.88 8.62
CA THR A 11 -7.61 -3.55 9.00
C THR A 11 -6.67 -2.49 9.54
N ASP A 12 -6.32 -2.63 10.81
CA ASP A 12 -5.40 -1.76 11.52
C ASP A 12 -4.24 -2.61 12.04
N VAL A 13 -3.04 -2.32 11.56
CA VAL A 13 -1.79 -2.94 11.97
C VAL A 13 -0.86 -1.81 12.43
N PRO A 14 -0.73 -1.58 13.74
CA PRO A 14 0.14 -0.53 14.25
C PRO A 14 1.61 -0.84 14.00
N ALA A 15 2.45 0.18 14.11
CA ALA A 15 3.89 0.03 14.09
C ALA A 15 4.40 -0.65 15.39
N PRO A 16 5.47 -1.47 15.35
CA PRO A 16 6.16 -1.93 14.15
C PRO A 16 5.40 -3.07 13.44
N VAL A 17 5.36 -3.03 12.10
CA VAL A 17 4.72 -4.08 11.31
C VAL A 17 5.54 -5.36 11.22
N SER A 18 4.85 -6.49 11.02
CA SER A 18 5.48 -7.77 10.71
C SER A 18 6.17 -7.77 9.34
N PRO A 19 7.11 -8.70 9.07
CA PRO A 19 7.76 -8.82 7.76
C PRO A 19 6.77 -8.98 6.59
N VAL A 20 5.65 -9.66 6.81
CA VAL A 20 4.61 -9.86 5.78
C VAL A 20 3.96 -8.53 5.40
N VAL A 21 3.59 -7.71 6.38
CA VAL A 21 2.96 -6.39 6.13
C VAL A 21 3.99 -5.42 5.55
N ARG A 22 5.26 -5.50 5.95
CA ARG A 22 6.35 -4.76 5.30
C ARG A 22 6.50 -5.14 3.82
N GLY A 23 6.48 -6.43 3.50
CA GLY A 23 6.51 -6.92 2.12
C GLY A 23 5.32 -6.41 1.29
N LEU A 24 4.12 -6.33 1.89
CA LEU A 24 2.95 -5.73 1.26
C LEU A 24 3.16 -4.24 0.95
N ALA A 25 3.73 -3.47 1.88
CA ALA A 25 4.04 -2.06 1.67
C ALA A 25 5.06 -1.89 0.53
N LEU A 26 6.16 -2.65 0.55
CA LEU A 26 7.17 -2.62 -0.51
C LEU A 26 6.56 -2.92 -1.89
N ALA A 27 5.75 -3.98 -1.99
CA ALA A 27 5.08 -4.32 -3.24
C ALA A 27 4.09 -3.25 -3.71
N HIS A 28 3.41 -2.56 -2.78
CA HIS A 28 2.52 -1.46 -3.11
C HIS A 28 3.29 -0.26 -3.68
N PHE A 29 4.34 0.19 -2.99
CA PHE A 29 5.13 1.35 -3.42
C PHE A 29 5.92 1.08 -4.70
N ALA A 30 6.43 -0.14 -4.91
CA ALA A 30 7.03 -0.54 -6.18
C ALA A 30 6.04 -0.42 -7.34
N ARG A 31 4.79 -0.88 -7.13
CA ARG A 31 3.73 -0.71 -8.13
C ARG A 31 3.40 0.75 -8.39
N VAL A 32 3.35 1.60 -7.36
CA VAL A 32 3.14 3.05 -7.51
C VAL A 32 4.24 3.63 -8.40
N ARG A 33 5.51 3.37 -8.06
CA ARG A 33 6.67 3.82 -8.83
C ARG A 33 6.60 3.40 -10.31
N ASP A 34 6.18 2.17 -10.60
CA ASP A 34 6.06 1.67 -11.97
C ASP A 34 4.80 2.17 -12.71
N SER A 35 3.69 2.39 -12.00
CA SER A 35 2.40 2.74 -12.62
C SER A 35 2.28 4.21 -12.98
N PHE A 36 3.05 5.07 -12.30
CA PHE A 36 2.96 6.51 -12.50
C PHE A 36 3.94 7.04 -13.55
N ASP A 37 4.94 6.27 -13.97
CA ASP A 37 5.95 6.66 -14.98
C ASP A 37 6.24 8.18 -14.99
N ASP A 38 6.14 8.88 -16.12
CA ASP A 38 6.39 10.33 -16.23
C ASP A 38 5.23 11.22 -15.70
N ARG A 39 4.25 10.63 -15.02
CA ARG A 39 3.10 11.36 -14.43
C ARG A 39 3.40 11.88 -13.02
N ILE A 40 4.52 11.48 -12.44
CA ILE A 40 5.06 12.04 -11.19
C ILE A 40 6.33 12.83 -11.53
N ASP A 41 6.59 13.89 -10.78
CA ASP A 41 7.80 14.66 -10.99
C ASP A 41 9.06 13.87 -10.56
N ALA A 42 10.22 14.40 -10.93
CA ALA A 42 11.49 13.73 -10.68
C ALA A 42 11.84 13.64 -9.19
N GLU A 43 11.35 14.58 -8.37
CA GLU A 43 11.59 14.60 -6.93
C GLU A 43 10.80 13.50 -6.24
N ASP A 44 9.51 13.37 -6.58
CA ASP A 44 8.63 12.30 -6.11
C ASP A 44 9.17 10.92 -6.53
N ARG A 45 9.63 10.79 -7.78
CA ARG A 45 10.23 9.54 -8.27
C ARG A 45 11.49 9.19 -7.47
N ALA A 46 12.37 10.16 -7.22
CA ALA A 46 13.57 9.95 -6.40
C ALA A 46 13.23 9.57 -4.96
N ALA A 47 12.17 10.16 -4.38
CA ALA A 47 11.69 9.78 -3.05
C ALA A 47 11.20 8.32 -3.02
N LEU A 48 10.45 7.88 -4.04
CA LEU A 48 10.02 6.48 -4.15
C LEU A 48 11.20 5.51 -4.31
N ASP A 49 12.18 5.86 -5.14
CA ASP A 49 13.37 5.03 -5.34
C ASP A 49 14.15 4.86 -4.03
N ARG A 50 14.31 5.92 -3.22
CA ARG A 50 14.92 5.83 -1.89
C ARG A 50 14.12 5.00 -0.90
N LEU A 51 12.79 5.11 -0.91
CA LEU A 51 11.92 4.30 -0.06
C LEU A 51 11.98 2.80 -0.39
N LEU A 52 12.34 2.45 -1.64
CA LEU A 52 12.39 1.08 -2.13
C LEU A 52 13.79 0.48 -2.15
N ASP A 53 14.85 1.29 -2.10
CA ASP A 53 16.24 0.82 -2.06
C ASP A 53 16.55 0.15 -0.71
N PRO A 54 16.89 -1.15 -0.65
CA PRO A 54 17.25 -1.81 0.61
C PRO A 54 18.52 -1.25 1.26
N ALA A 55 19.37 -0.53 0.53
CA ALA A 55 20.60 0.06 1.04
C ALA A 55 20.42 1.49 1.59
N ASP A 56 19.32 2.18 1.29
CA ASP A 56 19.06 3.52 1.82
C ASP A 56 18.55 3.46 3.27
N ASP A 57 19.05 4.34 4.14
CA ASP A 57 18.65 4.39 5.54
C ASP A 57 17.16 4.75 5.72
N LEU A 58 16.56 5.49 4.78
CA LEU A 58 15.15 5.86 4.81
C LEU A 58 14.23 4.77 4.26
N SER A 59 14.79 3.66 3.80
CA SER A 59 14.06 2.57 3.17
C SER A 59 12.93 2.01 4.02
N LEU A 60 11.85 1.62 3.34
CA LEU A 60 10.77 0.85 3.95
C LEU A 60 11.24 -0.53 4.45
N HIS A 61 12.43 -0.98 4.05
CA HIS A 61 13.06 -2.17 4.62
C HIS A 61 13.38 -2.02 6.11
N HIS A 62 13.71 -0.79 6.56
CA HIS A 62 14.29 -0.56 7.89
C HIS A 62 13.38 0.25 8.82
N ARG A 63 12.39 0.98 8.28
CA ARG A 63 11.51 1.85 9.08
C ARG A 63 10.74 1.11 10.16
N THR A 64 10.88 1.56 11.41
CA THR A 64 10.23 0.99 12.60
C THR A 64 8.88 1.63 12.92
N ASP A 65 8.58 2.77 12.30
CA ASP A 65 7.36 3.57 12.45
C ASP A 65 6.33 3.31 11.32
N LEU A 66 6.58 2.31 10.47
CA LEU A 66 5.62 1.87 9.47
C LEU A 66 4.42 1.20 10.14
N PHE A 67 3.20 1.62 9.78
CA PHE A 67 1.92 1.01 10.15
C PHE A 67 1.08 0.78 8.88
N TYR A 68 0.06 -0.07 8.95
CA TYR A 68 -0.89 -0.30 7.86
C TYR A 68 -2.33 -0.11 8.34
N LEU A 69 -3.02 0.84 7.74
CA LEU A 69 -4.44 1.11 8.01
C LEU A 69 -5.20 1.12 6.68
N ALA A 70 -6.24 0.28 6.58
CA ALA A 70 -7.09 0.24 5.39
C ALA A 70 -8.53 -0.10 5.72
N ALA A 71 -9.47 0.62 5.10
CA ALA A 71 -10.88 0.28 5.07
C ALA A 71 -11.25 -0.28 3.68
N ARG A 72 -11.76 -1.49 3.63
CA ARG A 72 -12.18 -2.16 2.38
C ARG A 72 -13.68 -2.40 2.42
N THR A 73 -14.39 -1.78 1.49
CA THR A 73 -15.84 -1.97 1.34
C THR A 73 -16.12 -2.98 0.24
N VAL A 74 -16.88 -4.02 0.59
CA VAL A 74 -17.35 -5.04 -0.34
C VAL A 74 -18.81 -4.79 -0.64
N HIS A 75 -19.13 -4.66 -1.93
CA HIS A 75 -20.49 -4.57 -2.45
C HIS A 75 -20.84 -5.89 -3.13
N THR A 76 -21.99 -6.48 -2.79
CA THR A 76 -22.45 -7.75 -3.36
C THR A 76 -23.74 -7.54 -4.15
N ALA A 77 -23.91 -8.34 -5.19
CA ALA A 77 -25.13 -8.35 -6.00
C ALA A 77 -25.39 -9.76 -6.54
N ARG A 78 -26.65 -10.09 -6.79
CA ARG A 78 -27.09 -11.37 -7.36
C ARG A 78 -27.56 -11.19 -8.80
N LYS A 79 -27.57 -12.27 -9.59
CA LYS A 79 -28.24 -12.27 -10.89
C LYS A 79 -29.73 -12.01 -10.67
N GLY A 80 -30.29 -11.12 -11.51
CA GLY A 80 -31.69 -10.72 -11.47
C GLY A 80 -32.57 -11.83 -12.02
#